data_AF-A0A164YYU9-F1
#
_entry.id   AF-A0A164YYU9-F1
#
_cell.length_a   1.000
_cell.length_b   1.000
_cell.length_c   1.000
_cell.angle_alpha   90.00
_cell.angle_beta   90.00
_cell.angle_gamma   90.00
#
_symmetry.space_group_name_H-M   'P 1'
#
loop_
_entity.id
_entity.type
_entity.pdbx_description
1 polymer ?
#
loop_
_entity_poly.entity_id
_entity_poly.type
_entity_poly.pdbx_seq_one_letter_code
_entity_poly.pdbx_strand_id
1 'polypeptide(L)'
;MQLPPEICGRICGAIRQWDNRFVVEKTLASLSAVSKTWRPEALRSLWYKVVIDEDDKGNAEPRGTAAMVSLIVNKGYGHYIRDLKIGLNFETWPEEKRYLDERFSLRDKIVHILLTATNVHTLWISSYRAGGILILPHLYRCHFPVLRDLTMHISLADDGLGIDFIPPPDGLDLFFVSHPGLQELSFYIFNCNSEAALTPIRVPWTKTRELPQCLPNLISFTGGPEEIKLLRPSVSLKEVTLWVNPLGIIEYDQEDLFRDLKDVDGPFLYVTHLEMMCETGPFLDCDLLEEINRCFPNLEVLQGVDLHGDMVDDLLSSKGGPRGKLQKLKELLYEAMVHMDVHDNSRLEKAIIHLPHMFPSLRYVTRCVHPVGHGHADAECTHLYFQFDEDGTISSREKRRKSV
;
A
#
# COMPACT_ATOMS: atom_id res chain seq x y z
N MET A 1 30.18 -19.26 -32.57
CA MET A 1 28.73 -19.18 -32.83
C MET A 1 28.20 -17.97 -32.07
N GLN A 2 27.65 -16.96 -32.75
CA GLN A 2 27.07 -15.79 -32.08
C GLN A 2 25.56 -16.02 -31.93
N LEU A 3 25.05 -15.93 -30.70
CA LEU A 3 23.61 -15.99 -30.45
C LEU A 3 22.97 -14.66 -30.89
N PRO A 4 21.75 -14.68 -31.48
CA PRO A 4 21.01 -13.46 -31.77
C PRO A 4 20.73 -12.65 -30.49
N PRO A 5 20.67 -11.30 -30.57
CA PRO A 5 20.37 -10.44 -29.41
C PRO A 5 19.08 -10.83 -28.69
N GLU A 6 18.06 -11.26 -29.41
CA GLU A 6 16.77 -11.68 -28.85
C GLU A 6 16.93 -12.90 -27.94
N ILE A 7 17.80 -13.84 -28.33
CA ILE A 7 18.11 -15.03 -27.53
C ILE A 7 18.95 -14.66 -26.32
N CYS A 8 19.96 -13.78 -26.49
CA CYS A 8 20.72 -13.23 -25.37
C CYS A 8 19.81 -12.53 -24.34
N GLY A 9 18.87 -11.70 -24.82
CA GLY A 9 17.90 -10.99 -23.99
C GLY A 9 16.96 -11.93 -23.24
N ARG A 10 16.49 -13.00 -23.87
CA ARG A 10 15.68 -14.04 -23.19
C ARG A 10 16.47 -14.77 -22.12
N ILE A 11 17.74 -15.09 -22.37
CA ILE A 11 18.61 -15.74 -21.39
C ILE A 11 18.88 -14.81 -20.20
N CYS A 12 19.24 -13.54 -20.46
CA CYS A 12 19.46 -12.55 -19.41
C CYS A 12 18.18 -12.26 -18.61
N GLY A 13 17.02 -12.26 -19.27
CA GLY A 13 15.72 -12.18 -18.62
C GLY A 13 15.44 -13.37 -17.71
N ALA A 14 15.71 -14.60 -18.16
CA ALA A 14 15.57 -15.80 -17.35
C ALA A 14 16.51 -15.81 -16.14
N ILE A 15 17.76 -15.37 -16.30
CA ILE A 15 18.71 -15.22 -15.18
C ILE A 15 18.14 -14.25 -14.13
N ARG A 16 17.48 -13.17 -14.55
CA ARG A 16 16.92 -12.19 -13.61
C ARG A 16 15.81 -12.75 -12.71
N GLN A 17 15.20 -13.87 -13.08
CA GLN A 17 14.15 -14.54 -12.32
C GLN A 17 14.69 -15.55 -11.29
N TRP A 18 16.01 -15.75 -11.18
CA TRP A 18 16.56 -16.66 -10.19
C TRP A 18 16.46 -16.08 -8.77
N ASP A 19 16.27 -16.96 -7.79
CA ASP A 19 16.02 -16.59 -6.38
C ASP A 19 17.23 -15.90 -5.72
N ASN A 20 18.44 -16.16 -6.20
CA ASN A 20 19.66 -15.65 -5.59
C ASN A 20 20.18 -14.40 -6.31
N ARG A 21 19.84 -13.21 -5.77
CA ARG A 21 20.26 -11.90 -6.29
C ARG A 21 21.77 -11.82 -6.57
N PHE A 22 22.60 -12.36 -5.68
CA PHE A 22 24.06 -12.35 -5.84
C PHE A 22 24.49 -13.10 -7.11
N VAL A 23 23.98 -14.32 -7.29
CA VAL A 23 24.30 -15.15 -8.46
C VAL A 23 23.81 -14.46 -9.73
N VAL A 24 22.63 -13.85 -9.69
CA VAL A 24 22.05 -13.09 -10.81
C VAL A 24 22.97 -11.94 -11.23
N GLU A 25 23.32 -11.06 -10.30
CA GLU A 25 24.11 -9.86 -10.59
C GLU A 25 25.52 -10.22 -11.06
N LYS A 26 26.18 -11.20 -10.42
CA LYS A 26 27.50 -11.68 -10.83
C LYS A 26 27.47 -12.30 -12.23
N THR A 27 26.44 -13.09 -12.53
CA THR A 27 26.29 -13.75 -13.84
C THR A 27 26.05 -12.73 -14.94
N LEU A 28 25.13 -11.78 -14.74
CA LEU A 28 24.84 -10.73 -15.72
C LEU A 28 26.04 -9.79 -15.91
N ALA A 29 26.74 -9.42 -14.84
CA ALA A 29 27.98 -8.66 -14.94
C ALA A 29 29.06 -9.42 -15.75
N SER A 30 29.21 -10.72 -15.51
CA SER A 30 30.15 -11.58 -16.26
C SER A 30 29.77 -11.67 -17.73
N LEU A 31 28.49 -11.93 -18.06
CA LEU A 31 28.00 -11.95 -19.43
C LEU A 31 28.24 -10.61 -20.14
N SER A 32 28.10 -9.50 -19.43
CA SER A 32 28.36 -8.17 -19.99
C SER A 32 29.83 -7.93 -20.37
N ALA A 33 30.76 -8.65 -19.73
CA ALA A 33 32.19 -8.57 -19.96
C ALA A 33 32.70 -9.55 -21.03
N VAL A 34 32.01 -10.68 -21.22
CA VAL A 34 32.49 -11.79 -22.07
C VAL A 34 32.36 -11.50 -23.58
N SER A 35 31.40 -10.68 -24.02
CA SER A 35 31.24 -10.37 -25.45
C SER A 35 30.43 -9.10 -25.72
N LYS A 36 30.74 -8.43 -26.84
CA LYS A 36 30.00 -7.26 -27.33
C LYS A 36 28.53 -7.56 -27.65
N THR A 37 28.20 -8.80 -28.04
CA THR A 37 26.82 -9.22 -28.34
C THR A 37 25.99 -9.37 -27.08
N TRP A 38 26.59 -9.89 -26.01
CA TRP A 38 25.91 -10.09 -24.72
C TRP A 38 25.79 -8.80 -23.93
N ARG A 39 26.78 -7.91 -24.07
CA ARG A 39 26.88 -6.65 -23.31
C ARG A 39 25.58 -5.83 -23.23
N PRO A 40 24.91 -5.45 -24.34
CA PRO A 40 23.72 -4.61 -24.26
C PRO A 40 22.58 -5.30 -23.50
N GLU A 41 22.31 -6.57 -23.80
CA GLU A 41 21.23 -7.32 -23.15
C GLU A 41 21.52 -7.64 -21.69
N ALA A 42 22.76 -8.02 -21.37
CA ALA A 42 23.18 -8.30 -20.01
C ALA A 42 23.16 -7.04 -19.14
N LEU A 43 23.60 -5.89 -19.65
CA LEU A 43 23.50 -4.61 -18.94
C LEU A 43 22.05 -4.19 -18.75
N ARG A 44 21.21 -4.30 -19.79
CA ARG A 44 19.78 -3.99 -19.70
C ARG A 44 19.10 -4.83 -18.62
N SER A 45 19.34 -6.14 -18.59
CA SER A 45 18.77 -7.03 -17.56
C SER A 45 19.39 -6.80 -16.18
N LEU A 46 20.68 -6.44 -16.09
CA LEU A 46 21.35 -6.16 -14.82
C LEU A 46 20.75 -4.93 -14.13
N TRP A 47 20.48 -3.88 -14.89
CA TRP A 47 20.05 -2.58 -14.37
C TRP A 47 18.53 -2.34 -14.46
N TYR A 48 17.78 -3.30 -15.02
CA TYR A 48 16.33 -3.22 -15.14
C TYR A 48 15.62 -2.99 -13.79
N LYS A 49 16.08 -3.66 -12.72
CA LYS A 49 15.50 -3.57 -11.37
C LYS A 49 16.58 -3.14 -10.38
N VAL A 50 16.38 -1.99 -9.74
CA VAL A 50 17.36 -1.37 -8.84
C VAL A 50 16.71 -1.19 -7.46
N VAL A 51 17.43 -1.62 -6.43
CA VAL A 51 17.01 -1.48 -5.03
C VAL A 51 18.07 -0.71 -4.28
N ILE A 52 17.72 0.49 -3.81
CA ILE A 52 18.55 1.40 -3.03
C ILE A 52 17.99 1.35 -1.61
N ASP A 53 18.55 0.50 -0.75
CA ASP A 53 18.01 0.22 0.59
C ASP A 53 19.13 0.22 1.66
N GLU A 54 18.78 0.53 2.90
CA GLU A 54 19.68 0.63 4.07
C GLU A 54 20.15 -0.76 4.55
N ASP A 55 19.29 -1.77 4.39
CA ASP A 55 19.58 -3.15 4.79
C ASP A 55 20.67 -3.81 3.94
N ASP A 56 20.94 -3.24 2.76
CA ASP A 56 22.01 -3.68 1.87
C ASP A 56 23.35 -3.01 2.28
N LYS A 57 23.82 -3.40 3.48
CA LYS A 57 25.05 -2.90 4.14
C LYS A 57 26.35 -3.25 3.39
N GLY A 58 26.27 -3.82 2.18
CA GLY A 58 27.44 -4.22 1.41
C GLY A 58 28.23 -5.39 2.00
N ASN A 59 27.65 -6.14 2.95
CA ASN A 59 28.29 -7.33 3.54
C ASN A 59 28.36 -8.50 2.54
N ALA A 60 27.57 -8.45 1.46
CA ALA A 60 27.73 -9.32 0.32
C ALA A 60 28.34 -8.51 -0.85
N GLU A 61 29.55 -8.87 -1.28
CA GLU A 61 29.94 -8.55 -2.66
C GLU A 61 28.92 -9.19 -3.62
N PRO A 62 28.69 -8.65 -4.84
CA PRO A 62 29.22 -7.40 -5.34
C PRO A 62 28.13 -6.33 -5.33
N ARG A 63 28.02 -5.56 -4.23
CA ARG A 63 27.82 -4.09 -4.15
C ARG A 63 26.99 -3.73 -2.93
N GLY A 64 27.56 -2.96 -2.00
CA GLY A 64 26.74 -2.11 -1.14
C GLY A 64 26.02 -1.04 -1.96
N THR A 65 24.85 -0.61 -1.48
CA THR A 65 23.97 0.37 -2.15
C THR A 65 24.71 1.59 -2.70
N ALA A 66 25.64 2.18 -1.94
CA ALA A 66 26.41 3.37 -2.33
C ALA A 66 27.29 3.15 -3.58
N ALA A 67 27.93 1.99 -3.70
CA ALA A 67 28.77 1.64 -4.86
C ALA A 67 27.92 1.48 -6.12
N MET A 68 26.75 0.84 -5.99
CA MET A 68 25.80 0.67 -7.08
C MET A 68 25.27 2.01 -7.59
N VAL A 69 24.83 2.89 -6.69
CA VAL A 69 24.36 4.24 -7.02
C VAL A 69 25.43 5.01 -7.80
N SER A 70 26.67 5.01 -7.31
CA SER A 70 27.78 5.68 -7.97
C SER A 70 28.08 5.11 -9.36
N LEU A 71 27.94 3.79 -9.53
CA LEU A 71 28.11 3.13 -10.83
C LEU A 71 27.02 3.50 -11.83
N ILE A 72 25.76 3.59 -11.39
CA ILE A 72 24.63 3.99 -12.23
C ILE A 72 24.87 5.39 -12.78
N VAL A 73 25.26 6.34 -11.91
CA VAL A 73 25.51 7.72 -12.34
C VAL A 73 26.73 7.80 -13.26
N ASN A 74 27.88 7.26 -12.84
CA ASN A 74 29.13 7.38 -13.60
C ASN A 74 29.10 6.71 -14.97
N LYS A 75 28.25 5.69 -15.16
CA LYS A 75 28.11 4.99 -16.44
C LYS A 75 26.84 5.37 -17.19
N GLY A 76 26.00 6.25 -16.64
CA GLY A 76 24.73 6.64 -17.23
C GLY A 76 23.82 5.44 -17.46
N TYR A 77 23.65 4.58 -16.46
CA TYR A 77 22.78 3.39 -16.56
C TYR A 77 21.32 3.65 -16.16
N GLY A 78 20.98 4.88 -15.75
CA GLY A 78 19.64 5.25 -15.30
C GLY A 78 18.53 4.94 -16.31
N HIS A 79 18.79 5.05 -17.62
CA HIS A 79 17.80 4.78 -18.66
C HIS A 79 17.42 3.29 -18.80
N TYR A 80 18.20 2.37 -18.23
CA TYR A 80 17.84 0.94 -18.21
C TYR A 80 16.85 0.60 -17.09
N ILE A 81 16.70 1.47 -16.10
CA ILE A 81 15.89 1.24 -14.91
C ILE A 81 14.41 1.26 -15.29
N ARG A 82 13.70 0.20 -14.91
CA ARG A 82 12.25 0.09 -15.04
C ARG A 82 11.57 -0.13 -13.69
N ASP A 83 12.22 -0.84 -12.77
CA ASP A 83 11.74 -1.03 -11.41
C ASP A 83 12.73 -0.37 -10.45
N LEU A 84 12.29 0.67 -9.74
CA LEU A 84 13.13 1.45 -8.84
C LEU A 84 12.56 1.43 -7.42
N LYS A 85 13.30 0.86 -6.48
CA LYS A 85 12.99 0.85 -5.05
C LYS A 85 14.02 1.72 -4.32
N ILE A 86 13.58 2.71 -3.54
CA ILE A 86 14.44 3.60 -2.76
C ILE A 86 13.91 3.72 -1.32
N GLY A 87 14.72 3.29 -0.35
CA GLY A 87 14.59 3.66 1.05
C GLY A 87 15.40 4.92 1.35
N LEU A 88 14.75 5.97 1.84
CA LEU A 88 15.32 7.31 2.01
C LEU A 88 16.02 7.55 3.36
N ASN A 89 16.38 6.49 4.08
CA ASN A 89 17.08 6.57 5.36
C ASN A 89 18.62 6.67 5.20
N PHE A 90 19.12 7.53 4.29
CA PHE A 90 20.53 7.51 3.84
C PHE A 90 21.49 8.44 4.60
N GLU A 91 21.03 9.16 5.62
CA GLU A 91 21.86 10.13 6.38
C GLU A 91 23.06 9.49 7.08
N THR A 92 23.01 8.18 7.32
CA THR A 92 24.06 7.39 8.00
C THR A 92 24.90 6.54 7.05
N TRP A 93 24.71 6.62 5.73
CA TRP A 93 25.31 5.67 4.79
C TRP A 93 26.79 5.97 4.52
N PRO A 94 27.71 5.03 4.83
CA PRO A 94 29.12 5.22 4.48
C PRO A 94 29.33 5.02 2.98
N GLU A 95 29.84 6.04 2.28
CA GLU A 95 30.34 5.87 0.92
C GLU A 95 31.77 5.31 0.92
N GLU A 96 32.05 4.31 0.08
CA GLU A 96 33.41 3.81 -0.10
C GLU A 96 34.32 4.90 -0.69
N LYS A 97 35.56 5.00 -0.19
CA LYS A 97 36.53 6.04 -0.61
C LYS A 97 36.72 6.19 -2.12
N ARG A 98 36.61 5.10 -2.89
CA ARG A 98 36.77 5.12 -4.35
C ARG A 98 35.59 5.76 -5.10
N TYR A 99 34.45 5.94 -4.43
CA TYR A 99 33.23 6.53 -4.99
C TYR A 99 32.85 7.85 -4.31
N LEU A 100 33.55 8.23 -3.24
CA LEU A 100 33.43 9.53 -2.59
C LEU A 100 33.75 10.64 -3.59
N ASP A 101 32.78 11.51 -3.80
CA ASP A 101 32.96 12.79 -4.47
C ASP A 101 32.40 13.88 -3.54
N GLU A 102 33.28 14.70 -2.97
CA GLU A 102 32.90 15.77 -2.03
C GLU A 102 31.94 16.80 -2.64
N ARG A 103 31.86 16.89 -3.99
CA ARG A 103 30.98 17.81 -4.71
C ARG A 103 29.69 17.15 -5.21
N PHE A 104 29.58 15.84 -5.07
CA PHE A 104 28.45 15.07 -5.58
C PHE A 104 28.10 13.97 -4.60
N SER A 105 27.36 14.36 -3.56
CA SER A 105 27.02 13.50 -2.44
C SER A 105 26.15 12.31 -2.86
N LEU A 106 26.02 11.31 -1.99
CA LEU A 106 25.13 10.17 -2.23
C LEU A 106 23.69 10.62 -2.51
N ARG A 107 23.24 11.62 -1.77
CA ARG A 107 21.94 12.27 -1.97
C ARG A 107 21.83 12.84 -3.38
N ASP A 108 22.82 13.59 -3.83
CA ASP A 108 22.81 14.18 -5.19
C ASP A 108 22.84 13.10 -6.28
N LYS A 109 23.56 12.00 -6.04
CA LYS A 109 23.55 10.83 -6.93
C LYS A 109 22.17 10.19 -7.01
N ILE A 110 21.47 10.01 -5.88
CA ILE A 110 20.10 9.48 -5.84
C ILE A 110 19.13 10.42 -6.58
N VAL A 111 19.22 11.73 -6.32
CA VAL A 111 18.43 12.74 -7.05
C VAL A 111 18.72 12.69 -8.55
N HIS A 112 19.98 12.53 -8.95
CA HIS A 112 20.36 12.38 -10.35
C HIS A 112 19.75 11.12 -10.99
N ILE A 113 19.72 9.99 -10.27
CA ILE A 113 19.06 8.77 -10.74
C ILE A 113 17.57 9.03 -10.95
N LEU A 114 16.88 9.63 -9.98
CA LEU A 114 15.46 9.97 -10.09
C LEU A 114 15.16 10.84 -11.32
N LEU A 115 16.01 11.84 -11.60
CA LEU A 115 15.85 12.74 -12.74
C LEU A 115 16.19 12.10 -14.11
N THR A 116 17.00 11.03 -14.13
CA THR A 116 17.49 10.41 -15.37
C THR A 116 16.81 9.08 -15.72
N ALA A 117 16.18 8.42 -14.74
CA ALA A 117 15.48 7.15 -14.90
C ALA A 117 14.09 7.34 -15.53
N THR A 118 14.04 7.74 -16.80
CA THR A 118 12.78 8.07 -17.50
C THR A 118 11.92 6.87 -17.90
N ASN A 119 12.46 5.65 -17.87
CA ASN A 119 11.77 4.42 -18.27
C ASN A 119 11.17 3.64 -17.09
N VAL A 120 10.99 4.28 -15.93
CA VAL A 120 10.46 3.65 -14.73
C VAL A 120 8.97 3.33 -14.89
N HIS A 121 8.63 2.05 -14.72
CA HIS A 121 7.27 1.50 -14.72
C HIS A 121 6.75 1.35 -13.29
N THR A 122 7.62 0.93 -12.37
CA THR A 122 7.31 0.71 -10.95
C THR A 122 8.28 1.53 -10.09
N LEU A 123 7.74 2.43 -9.29
CA LEU A 123 8.49 3.27 -8.35
C LEU A 123 8.04 2.98 -6.92
N TRP A 124 8.98 2.59 -6.07
CA TRP A 124 8.76 2.44 -4.63
C TRP A 124 9.68 3.37 -3.88
N ILE A 125 9.10 4.24 -3.04
CA ILE A 125 9.82 5.19 -2.21
C ILE A 125 9.28 5.06 -0.79
N SER A 126 10.18 4.79 0.15
CA SER A 126 9.85 4.85 1.58
C SER A 126 10.79 5.77 2.33
N SER A 127 10.26 6.47 3.33
CA SER A 127 11.06 7.19 4.32
C SER A 127 10.45 6.96 5.69
N TYR A 128 11.23 6.40 6.61
CA TYR A 128 10.80 6.22 8.00
C TYR A 128 11.45 7.24 8.94
N ARG A 129 12.35 8.08 8.41
CA ARG A 129 13.05 9.16 9.12
C ARG A 129 12.88 10.51 8.42
N ALA A 130 13.27 11.59 9.10
CA ALA A 130 13.19 12.96 8.58
C ALA A 130 13.99 13.17 7.27
N GLY A 131 15.07 12.41 7.04
CA GLY A 131 15.92 12.56 5.86
C GLY A 131 15.24 12.41 4.50
N GLY A 132 14.11 11.68 4.41
CA GLY A 132 13.36 11.58 3.15
C GLY A 132 12.70 12.88 2.72
N ILE A 133 12.37 13.77 3.66
CA ILE A 133 11.79 15.10 3.38
C ILE A 133 12.69 15.88 2.42
N LEU A 134 14.00 15.72 2.54
CA LEU A 134 15.00 16.44 1.75
C LEU A 134 15.03 16.04 0.26
N ILE A 135 14.48 14.88 -0.11
CA ILE A 135 14.42 14.42 -1.51
C ILE A 135 13.06 14.71 -2.16
N LEU A 136 12.00 14.89 -1.37
CA LEU A 136 10.64 15.12 -1.86
C LEU A 136 10.53 16.27 -2.88
N PRO A 137 11.13 17.47 -2.67
CA PRO A 137 11.03 18.55 -3.66
C PRO A 137 11.62 18.20 -5.02
N HIS A 138 12.61 17.29 -5.05
CA HIS A 138 13.20 16.79 -6.30
C HIS A 138 12.31 15.73 -6.95
N LEU A 139 11.73 14.85 -6.14
CA LEU A 139 10.79 13.83 -6.61
C LEU A 139 9.61 14.44 -7.34
N TYR A 140 9.04 15.55 -6.83
CA TYR A 140 7.90 16.22 -7.46
C TYR A 140 8.21 16.79 -8.86
N ARG A 141 9.49 16.97 -9.18
CA ARG A 141 9.95 17.45 -10.49
C ARG A 141 10.30 16.31 -11.45
N CYS A 142 10.29 15.06 -10.97
CA CYS A 142 10.59 13.91 -11.79
C CYS A 142 9.44 13.61 -12.74
N HIS A 143 9.78 13.11 -13.93
CA HIS A 143 8.81 12.73 -14.94
C HIS A 143 9.09 11.30 -15.41
N PHE A 144 8.15 10.41 -15.11
CA PHE A 144 8.18 8.99 -15.41
C PHE A 144 7.04 8.69 -16.41
N PRO A 145 7.22 8.96 -17.72
CA PRO A 145 6.13 8.90 -18.71
C PRO A 145 5.45 7.54 -18.85
N VAL A 146 6.11 6.46 -18.41
CA VAL A 146 5.62 5.08 -18.48
C VAL A 146 5.28 4.48 -17.12
N LEU A 147 5.21 5.30 -16.06
CA LEU A 147 4.89 4.86 -14.70
C LEU A 147 3.47 4.27 -14.63
N ARG A 148 3.38 3.08 -14.05
CA ARG A 148 2.14 2.33 -13.83
C ARG A 148 1.88 2.09 -12.34
N ASP A 149 2.92 1.82 -11.59
CA ASP A 149 2.79 1.46 -10.18
C ASP A 149 3.65 2.40 -9.33
N LEU A 150 3.03 2.97 -8.31
CA LEU A 150 3.69 3.89 -7.38
C LEU A 150 3.38 3.47 -5.96
N THR A 151 4.43 3.22 -5.19
CA THR A 151 4.36 3.13 -3.74
C THR A 151 5.16 4.28 -3.14
N MET A 152 4.53 5.08 -2.29
CA MET A 152 5.14 6.21 -1.62
C MET A 152 4.68 6.26 -0.17
N HIS A 153 5.56 5.88 0.75
CA HIS A 153 5.31 5.86 2.20
C HIS A 153 6.26 6.85 2.88
N ILE A 154 5.74 7.96 3.40
CA ILE A 154 6.56 9.08 3.86
C ILE A 154 6.27 9.39 5.32
N SER A 155 7.31 9.31 6.15
CA SER A 155 7.35 9.88 7.49
C SER A 155 7.75 11.36 7.44
N LEU A 156 6.97 12.23 8.09
CA LEU A 156 7.31 13.65 8.31
C LEU A 156 7.79 13.93 9.75
N ALA A 157 8.41 12.95 10.40
CA ALA A 157 8.91 13.06 11.78
C ALA A 157 9.64 14.39 12.07
N ASP A 158 9.28 15.05 13.19
CA ASP A 158 10.07 16.15 13.75
C ASP A 158 11.27 15.53 14.46
N ASP A 159 12.46 15.72 13.89
CA ASP A 159 13.72 15.26 14.46
C ASP A 159 14.27 16.20 15.54
N GLY A 160 13.43 17.09 16.08
CA GLY A 160 13.83 18.08 17.08
C GLY A 160 14.69 19.20 16.50
N LEU A 161 14.75 19.33 15.16
CA LEU A 161 15.39 20.45 14.47
C LEU A 161 14.57 21.74 14.54
N GLY A 162 13.40 21.74 15.19
CA GLY A 162 12.55 22.93 15.34
C GLY A 162 11.99 23.40 14.01
N ILE A 163 11.80 22.49 13.06
CA ILE A 163 11.14 22.80 11.81
C ILE A 163 9.64 22.76 12.10
N ASP A 164 9.10 23.91 12.53
CA ASP A 164 7.67 24.15 12.63
C ASP A 164 7.00 23.66 11.34
N PHE A 165 6.26 22.56 11.45
CA PHE A 165 5.25 22.07 10.52
C PHE A 165 5.59 22.36 9.04
N ILE A 166 6.37 21.50 8.37
CA ILE A 166 6.52 21.60 6.92
C ILE A 166 5.13 21.31 6.34
N PRO A 167 4.42 22.30 5.77
CA PRO A 167 3.15 22.02 5.13
C PRO A 167 3.42 20.96 4.06
N PRO A 168 2.50 19.99 3.88
CA PRO A 168 2.66 18.97 2.86
C PRO A 168 3.01 19.68 1.55
N PRO A 169 4.09 19.24 0.91
CA PRO A 169 4.84 20.11 0.03
C PRO A 169 4.02 20.48 -1.19
N ASP A 170 3.89 21.79 -1.44
CA ASP A 170 3.41 22.31 -2.71
C ASP A 170 4.15 21.55 -3.85
N GLY A 171 3.43 20.76 -4.65
CA GLY A 171 4.00 19.99 -5.77
C GLY A 171 3.67 18.49 -5.82
N LEU A 172 3.16 17.87 -4.75
CA LEU A 172 2.71 16.47 -4.82
C LEU A 172 1.53 16.29 -5.79
N ASP A 173 0.64 17.26 -5.80
CA ASP A 173 -0.44 17.41 -6.78
C ASP A 173 0.08 17.46 -8.21
N LEU A 174 1.10 18.29 -8.47
CA LEU A 174 1.77 18.39 -9.78
C LEU A 174 2.43 17.08 -10.18
N PHE A 175 3.00 16.35 -9.21
CA PHE A 175 3.57 15.04 -9.45
C PHE A 175 2.49 14.08 -9.95
N PHE A 176 1.35 13.95 -9.28
CA PHE A 176 0.29 13.05 -9.74
C PHE A 176 -0.27 13.45 -11.11
N VAL A 177 -0.49 14.74 -11.35
CA VAL A 177 -0.94 15.27 -12.65
C VAL A 177 0.03 14.91 -13.79
N SER A 178 1.33 14.86 -13.49
CA SER A 178 2.38 14.52 -14.47
C SER A 178 2.46 13.02 -14.79
N HIS A 179 1.69 12.18 -14.10
CA HIS A 179 1.70 10.73 -14.24
C HIS A 179 0.29 10.14 -14.46
N PRO A 180 -0.45 10.57 -15.49
CA PRO A 180 -1.83 10.12 -15.72
C PRO A 180 -1.93 8.63 -16.11
N GLY A 181 -0.80 8.00 -16.46
CA GLY A 181 -0.71 6.58 -16.79
C GLY A 181 -0.73 5.63 -15.59
N LEU A 182 -0.73 6.16 -14.36
CA LEU A 182 -0.71 5.39 -13.12
C LEU A 182 -1.97 4.52 -12.99
N GLN A 183 -1.76 3.25 -12.66
CA GLN A 183 -2.78 2.21 -12.51
C GLN A 183 -2.88 1.72 -11.06
N GLU A 184 -1.76 1.67 -10.35
CA GLU A 184 -1.69 1.24 -8.95
C GLU A 184 -1.01 2.31 -8.11
N LEU A 185 -1.68 2.74 -7.03
CA LEU A 185 -1.16 3.73 -6.09
C LEU A 185 -1.25 3.21 -4.66
N SER A 186 -0.10 3.03 -4.01
CA SER A 186 0.01 2.85 -2.58
C SER A 186 0.64 4.10 -1.95
N PHE A 187 -0.13 4.93 -1.27
CA PHE A 187 0.33 6.22 -0.78
C PHE A 187 -0.13 6.50 0.64
N TYR A 188 0.82 6.84 1.51
CA TYR A 188 0.54 7.08 2.93
C TYR A 188 1.56 8.06 3.51
N ILE A 189 1.06 9.12 4.17
CA ILE A 189 1.85 10.09 4.91
C ILE A 189 1.56 9.93 6.40
N PHE A 190 2.62 9.83 7.19
CA PHE A 190 2.51 9.68 8.64
C PHE A 190 3.56 10.48 9.36
N ASN A 191 3.34 10.71 10.64
CA ASN A 191 4.34 11.23 11.55
C ASN A 191 4.88 10.09 12.41
N CYS A 192 6.20 10.01 12.57
CA CYS A 192 6.88 9.08 13.45
C CYS A 192 7.64 9.86 14.53
N ASN A 193 6.92 10.42 15.50
CA ASN A 193 7.54 11.00 16.69
C ASN A 193 8.00 9.86 17.62
N SER A 194 9.07 10.08 18.37
CA SER A 194 9.98 9.04 18.91
C SER A 194 9.42 8.02 19.93
N GLU A 195 8.12 7.80 20.05
CA GLU A 195 7.55 6.74 20.89
C GLU A 195 6.36 6.07 20.19
N ALA A 196 6.63 4.92 19.58
CA ALA A 196 5.72 3.80 19.26
C ALA A 196 4.40 4.05 18.50
N ALA A 197 4.00 5.28 18.19
CA ALA A 197 2.75 5.58 17.50
C ALA A 197 2.98 6.37 16.21
N LEU A 198 2.44 5.86 15.10
CA LEU A 198 2.37 6.55 13.82
C LEU A 198 1.12 7.42 13.83
N THR A 199 1.24 8.75 13.82
CA THR A 199 0.06 9.61 13.75
C THR A 199 -0.23 10.00 12.29
N PRO A 200 -1.47 9.86 11.80
CA PRO A 200 -1.82 10.31 10.45
C PRO A 200 -1.69 11.83 10.37
N ILE A 201 -1.21 12.33 9.24
CA ILE A 201 -1.08 13.78 9.01
C ILE A 201 -2.23 14.24 8.15
N ARG A 202 -3.01 15.21 8.64
CA ARG A 202 -4.05 15.87 7.84
C ARG A 202 -3.39 16.73 6.76
N VAL A 203 -3.75 16.48 5.50
CA VAL A 203 -3.20 17.18 4.35
C VAL A 203 -4.27 18.13 3.80
N PRO A 204 -3.99 19.42 3.59
CA PRO A 204 -4.93 20.35 3.01
C PRO A 204 -5.06 20.08 1.50
N TRP A 205 -5.82 19.05 1.14
CA TRP A 205 -6.13 18.66 -0.24
C TRP A 205 -6.93 19.71 -1.04
N THR A 206 -7.26 20.86 -0.43
CA THR A 206 -8.12 21.90 -1.00
C THR A 206 -7.59 22.45 -2.33
N LYS A 207 -6.27 22.66 -2.47
CA LYS A 207 -5.67 23.09 -3.75
C LYS A 207 -5.76 21.99 -4.83
N THR A 208 -5.61 20.73 -4.43
CA THR A 208 -5.66 19.58 -5.33
C THR A 208 -7.06 19.30 -5.86
N ARG A 209 -8.11 19.72 -5.13
CA ARG A 209 -9.52 19.64 -5.59
C ARG A 209 -9.86 20.62 -6.71
N GLU A 210 -9.04 21.64 -6.95
CA GLU A 210 -9.24 22.58 -8.07
C GLU A 210 -8.62 22.08 -9.39
N LEU A 211 -7.70 21.13 -9.33
CA LEU A 211 -7.02 20.59 -10.51
C LEU A 211 -7.94 19.63 -11.32
N PRO A 212 -7.65 19.30 -12.59
CA PRO A 212 -8.33 18.21 -13.29
C PRO A 212 -8.14 16.86 -12.58
N GLN A 213 -8.90 15.83 -12.96
CA GLN A 213 -8.72 14.47 -12.41
C GLN A 213 -7.27 13.98 -12.61
N CYS A 214 -6.47 13.96 -11.53
CA CYS A 214 -5.03 13.71 -11.60
C CYS A 214 -4.67 12.26 -11.97
N LEU A 215 -5.55 11.30 -11.67
CA LEU A 215 -5.29 9.87 -11.79
C LEU A 215 -6.45 9.15 -12.52
N PRO A 216 -6.70 9.43 -13.81
CA PRO A 216 -7.87 8.93 -14.52
C PRO A 216 -7.83 7.41 -14.79
N ASN A 217 -6.63 6.82 -14.85
CA ASN A 217 -6.43 5.40 -15.15
C ASN A 217 -6.20 4.52 -13.91
N LEU A 218 -6.35 5.09 -12.70
CA LEU A 218 -6.12 4.35 -11.46
C LEU A 218 -7.14 3.22 -11.31
N ILE A 219 -6.65 2.00 -11.11
CA ILE A 219 -7.42 0.77 -10.95
C ILE A 219 -7.51 0.38 -9.47
N SER A 220 -6.39 0.49 -8.76
CA SER A 220 -6.27 0.13 -7.34
C SER A 220 -5.60 1.23 -6.54
N PHE A 221 -6.16 1.51 -5.36
CA PHE A 221 -5.64 2.47 -4.39
C PHE A 221 -5.44 1.80 -3.03
N THR A 222 -4.30 2.08 -2.41
CA THR A 222 -3.99 1.72 -1.03
C THR A 222 -3.47 2.96 -0.31
N GLY A 223 -4.03 3.30 0.85
CA GLY A 223 -3.59 4.47 1.61
C GLY A 223 -4.41 4.67 2.87
N GLY A 224 -4.20 5.76 3.60
CA GLY A 224 -5.04 6.08 4.76
C GLY A 224 -6.40 6.68 4.34
N PRO A 225 -7.36 6.75 5.27
CA PRO A 225 -8.63 7.46 5.06
C PRO A 225 -8.46 8.97 4.78
N GLU A 226 -7.34 9.56 5.19
CA GLU A 226 -7.01 10.95 4.83
C GLU A 226 -6.56 11.04 3.36
N GLU A 227 -5.70 10.13 2.89
CA GLU A 227 -5.17 10.15 1.53
C GLU A 227 -6.22 9.86 0.45
N ILE A 228 -7.27 9.08 0.75
CA ILE A 228 -8.35 8.83 -0.23
C ILE A 228 -9.06 10.12 -0.65
N LYS A 229 -8.99 11.19 0.16
CA LYS A 229 -9.53 12.53 -0.19
C LYS A 229 -8.81 13.18 -1.37
N LEU A 230 -7.64 12.66 -1.77
CA LEU A 230 -6.95 13.00 -3.02
C LEU A 230 -7.73 12.51 -4.25
N LEU A 231 -8.44 11.38 -4.12
CA LEU A 231 -9.10 10.73 -5.23
C LEU A 231 -10.39 11.44 -5.62
N ARG A 232 -10.75 11.28 -6.89
CA ARG A 232 -12.05 11.67 -7.42
C ARG A 232 -12.75 10.48 -8.04
N PRO A 233 -14.09 10.50 -8.14
CA PRO A 233 -14.84 9.44 -8.79
C PRO A 233 -14.26 9.16 -10.17
N SER A 234 -13.87 7.90 -10.38
CA SER A 234 -13.25 7.42 -11.61
C SER A 234 -13.99 6.19 -12.11
N VAL A 235 -14.02 6.03 -13.43
CA VAL A 235 -14.55 4.81 -14.08
C VAL A 235 -13.57 3.64 -14.01
N SER A 236 -12.29 3.94 -13.76
CA SER A 236 -11.21 2.95 -13.77
C SER A 236 -11.01 2.30 -12.41
N LEU A 237 -11.29 3.03 -11.32
CA LEU A 237 -11.00 2.59 -9.94
C LEU A 237 -11.98 1.51 -9.51
N LYS A 238 -11.44 0.37 -9.08
CA LYS A 238 -12.20 -0.83 -8.71
C LYS A 238 -11.94 -1.30 -7.28
N GLU A 239 -10.73 -1.07 -6.81
CA GLU A 239 -10.22 -1.60 -5.54
C GLU A 239 -9.68 -0.47 -4.67
N VAL A 240 -10.11 -0.46 -3.41
CA VAL A 240 -9.68 0.52 -2.41
C VAL A 240 -9.31 -0.23 -1.14
N THR A 241 -8.10 0.01 -0.65
CA THR A 241 -7.61 -0.50 0.62
C THR A 241 -7.27 0.67 1.52
N LEU A 242 -7.93 0.76 2.68
CA LEU A 242 -7.75 1.82 3.67
C LEU A 242 -6.93 1.31 4.85
N TRP A 243 -5.81 1.97 5.14
CA TRP A 243 -4.97 1.71 6.31
C TRP A 243 -5.53 2.47 7.49
N VAL A 244 -6.42 1.83 8.25
CA VAL A 244 -7.12 2.44 9.39
C VAL A 244 -6.22 2.37 10.62
N ASN A 245 -5.78 1.17 11.00
CA ASN A 245 -4.82 0.97 12.09
C ASN A 245 -4.18 -0.43 11.97
N PRO A 246 -3.33 -0.69 10.95
CA PRO A 246 -2.95 -2.04 10.55
C PRO A 246 -2.12 -2.83 11.58
N LEU A 247 -1.75 -2.24 12.72
CA LEU A 247 -0.91 -2.88 13.75
C LEU A 247 -1.15 -2.35 15.18
N GLY A 248 -2.25 -1.61 15.42
CA GLY A 248 -2.46 -0.93 16.71
C GLY A 248 -1.50 0.25 16.96
N ILE A 249 -0.63 0.54 15.98
CA ILE A 249 0.42 1.57 16.03
C ILE A 249 -0.13 2.96 15.68
N ILE A 250 -1.29 3.04 15.02
CA ILE A 250 -1.90 4.32 14.65
C ILE A 250 -2.93 4.71 15.70
N GLU A 251 -2.81 5.89 16.30
CA GLU A 251 -3.90 6.52 17.06
C GLU A 251 -4.99 6.96 16.08
N TYR A 252 -5.83 6.00 15.66
CA TYR A 252 -6.92 6.23 14.72
C TYR A 252 -8.15 5.48 15.20
N ASP A 253 -9.16 6.23 15.63
CA ASP A 253 -10.40 5.67 16.15
C ASP A 253 -11.52 5.65 15.08
N GLN A 254 -12.67 5.11 15.49
CA GLN A 254 -13.86 5.01 14.62
C GLN A 254 -14.47 6.37 14.29
N GLU A 255 -14.34 7.38 15.17
CA GLU A 255 -14.86 8.72 14.92
C GLU A 255 -14.04 9.45 13.86
N ASP A 256 -12.72 9.28 13.88
CA ASP A 256 -11.81 9.79 12.86
C ASP A 256 -12.08 9.12 11.50
N LEU A 257 -12.28 7.78 11.47
CA LEU A 257 -12.69 7.06 10.26
C LEU A 257 -13.96 7.65 9.65
N PHE A 258 -15.00 7.81 10.48
CA PHE A 258 -16.28 8.36 10.05
C PHE A 258 -16.13 9.77 9.48
N ARG A 259 -15.37 10.63 10.18
CA ARG A 259 -15.12 12.01 9.74
C ARG A 259 -14.39 12.07 8.41
N ASP A 260 -13.38 11.23 8.22
CA ASP A 260 -12.58 11.22 7.00
C ASP A 260 -13.38 10.69 5.81
N LEU A 261 -14.16 9.62 6.00
CA LEU A 261 -15.05 9.10 4.97
C LEU A 261 -16.12 10.12 4.58
N LYS A 262 -16.64 10.92 5.51
CA LYS A 262 -17.61 11.97 5.22
C LYS A 262 -17.06 13.06 4.28
N ASP A 263 -15.76 13.33 4.37
CA ASP A 263 -15.07 14.34 3.54
C ASP A 263 -14.63 13.82 2.17
N VAL A 264 -14.80 12.51 1.91
CA VAL A 264 -14.49 11.90 0.60
C VAL A 264 -15.51 12.33 -0.46
N ASP A 265 -14.98 12.76 -1.61
CA ASP A 265 -15.75 13.17 -2.78
C ASP A 265 -16.28 11.92 -3.52
N GLY A 266 -17.41 11.37 -3.04
CA GLY A 266 -18.14 10.25 -3.66
C GLY A 266 -19.31 10.69 -4.55
N PRO A 267 -19.96 9.77 -5.29
CA PRO A 267 -19.80 8.32 -5.22
C PRO A 267 -18.81 7.72 -6.24
N PHE A 268 -18.01 6.75 -5.80
CA PHE A 268 -17.15 5.90 -6.61
C PHE A 268 -17.92 4.69 -7.13
N LEU A 269 -18.66 4.90 -8.22
CA LEU A 269 -19.62 3.92 -8.75
C LEU A 269 -19.01 2.60 -9.24
N TYR A 270 -17.70 2.56 -9.51
CA TYR A 270 -17.02 1.40 -10.09
C TYR A 270 -16.16 0.63 -9.08
N VAL A 271 -16.06 1.12 -7.85
CA VAL A 271 -15.38 0.41 -6.77
C VAL A 271 -16.26 -0.76 -6.33
N THR A 272 -15.72 -1.97 -6.49
CA THR A 272 -16.37 -3.24 -6.14
C THR A 272 -15.73 -3.90 -4.94
N HIS A 273 -14.51 -3.51 -4.57
CA HIS A 273 -13.77 -4.08 -3.44
C HIS A 273 -13.28 -2.96 -2.51
N LEU A 274 -13.59 -3.08 -1.23
CA LEU A 274 -13.14 -2.20 -0.16
C LEU A 274 -12.57 -3.06 0.96
N GLU A 275 -11.31 -2.82 1.28
CA GLU A 275 -10.62 -3.43 2.41
C GLU A 275 -10.25 -2.35 3.43
N MET A 276 -10.49 -2.61 4.71
CA MET A 276 -10.03 -1.80 5.82
C MET A 276 -8.97 -2.57 6.59
N MET A 277 -7.69 -2.24 6.39
CA MET A 277 -6.58 -2.88 7.09
C MET A 277 -6.48 -2.34 8.51
N CYS A 278 -6.74 -3.22 9.48
CA CYS A 278 -6.73 -2.89 10.89
C CYS A 278 -6.43 -4.14 11.74
N GLU A 279 -5.74 -3.95 12.86
CA GLU A 279 -5.49 -5.05 13.81
C GLU A 279 -6.77 -5.39 14.62
N THR A 280 -7.54 -4.36 15.02
CA THR A 280 -8.81 -4.50 15.73
C THR A 280 -9.84 -3.46 15.29
N GLY A 281 -11.05 -3.90 14.95
CA GLY A 281 -12.03 -3.03 14.28
C GLY A 281 -11.60 -2.69 12.85
N PRO A 282 -12.16 -1.66 12.20
CA PRO A 282 -13.31 -0.88 12.65
C PRO A 282 -14.59 -1.72 12.78
N PHE A 283 -15.56 -1.21 13.53
CA PHE A 283 -16.85 -1.86 13.75
C PHE A 283 -17.95 -1.17 12.94
N LEU A 284 -18.68 -1.96 12.16
CA LEU A 284 -19.78 -1.53 11.33
C LEU A 284 -21.00 -1.22 12.20
N ASP A 285 -21.29 0.07 12.36
CA ASP A 285 -22.56 0.59 12.83
C ASP A 285 -23.39 1.14 11.66
N CYS A 286 -24.56 1.70 11.96
CA CYS A 286 -25.43 2.28 10.95
C CYS A 286 -24.78 3.49 10.26
N ASP A 287 -24.09 4.36 11.00
CA ASP A 287 -23.53 5.61 10.49
C ASP A 287 -22.37 5.34 9.52
N LEU A 288 -21.45 4.44 9.90
CA LEU A 288 -20.37 3.97 9.03
C LEU A 288 -20.91 3.27 7.79
N LEU A 289 -21.96 2.44 7.93
CA LEU A 289 -22.62 1.82 6.77
C LEU A 289 -23.21 2.86 5.81
N GLU A 290 -23.76 3.96 6.32
CA GLU A 290 -24.28 5.05 5.49
C GLU A 290 -23.17 5.74 4.70
N GLU A 291 -22.04 6.05 5.33
CA GLU A 291 -20.90 6.70 4.67
C GLU A 291 -20.21 5.76 3.67
N ILE A 292 -20.03 4.47 4.00
CA ILE A 292 -19.53 3.47 3.04
C ILE A 292 -20.46 3.40 1.83
N ASN A 293 -21.77 3.37 2.02
CA ASN A 293 -22.73 3.32 0.91
C ASN A 293 -22.75 4.61 0.09
N ARG A 294 -22.53 5.78 0.71
CA ARG A 294 -22.42 7.07 0.01
C ARG A 294 -21.17 7.08 -0.89
N CYS A 295 -20.04 6.60 -0.38
CA CYS A 295 -18.78 6.55 -1.11
C CYS A 295 -18.75 5.43 -2.16
N PHE A 296 -19.21 4.23 -1.82
CA PHE A 296 -19.04 2.99 -2.60
C PHE A 296 -20.36 2.23 -2.76
N PRO A 297 -21.37 2.80 -3.45
CA PRO A 297 -22.72 2.22 -3.48
C PRO A 297 -22.83 0.87 -4.21
N ASN A 298 -21.84 0.51 -5.03
CA ASN A 298 -21.82 -0.71 -5.84
C ASN A 298 -20.86 -1.78 -5.29
N LEU A 299 -20.50 -1.69 -4.02
CA LEU A 299 -19.56 -2.60 -3.38
C LEU A 299 -20.05 -4.05 -3.46
N GLU A 300 -19.15 -4.95 -3.85
CA GLU A 300 -19.38 -6.40 -3.89
C GLU A 300 -18.64 -7.13 -2.77
N VAL A 301 -17.49 -6.61 -2.34
CA VAL A 301 -16.68 -7.18 -1.26
C VAL A 301 -16.31 -6.11 -0.25
N LEU A 302 -16.61 -6.37 1.02
CA LEU A 302 -16.21 -5.55 2.17
C LEU A 302 -15.33 -6.40 3.09
N GLN A 303 -14.08 -6.00 3.27
CA GLN A 303 -13.09 -6.70 4.09
C GLN A 303 -12.58 -5.83 5.24
N GLY A 304 -12.29 -6.47 6.38
CA GLY A 304 -11.63 -5.84 7.51
C GLY A 304 -12.57 -5.05 8.43
N VAL A 305 -13.88 -5.30 8.39
CA VAL A 305 -14.87 -4.64 9.26
C VAL A 305 -15.69 -5.71 10.00
N ASP A 306 -15.78 -5.62 11.33
CA ASP A 306 -16.66 -6.48 12.15
C ASP A 306 -17.99 -5.79 12.44
N LEU A 307 -19.00 -6.49 12.96
CA LEU A 307 -20.27 -5.84 13.34
C LEU A 307 -20.15 -5.15 14.70
N HIS A 308 -20.58 -3.88 14.80
CA HIS A 308 -20.70 -3.20 16.09
C HIS A 308 -21.82 -3.83 16.95
N GLY A 309 -21.73 -3.68 18.28
CA GLY A 309 -22.73 -4.21 19.21
C GLY A 309 -24.15 -3.72 18.92
N ASP A 310 -24.30 -2.45 18.56
CA ASP A 310 -25.59 -1.85 18.22
C ASP A 310 -26.17 -2.45 16.93
N MET A 311 -25.34 -2.72 15.94
CA MET A 311 -25.76 -3.38 14.70
C MET A 311 -26.20 -4.82 14.96
N VAL A 312 -25.51 -5.53 15.87
CA VAL A 312 -25.91 -6.86 16.33
C VAL A 312 -27.29 -6.79 17.01
N ASP A 313 -27.50 -5.80 17.88
CA ASP A 313 -28.78 -5.61 18.57
C ASP A 313 -29.91 -5.30 17.58
N ASP A 314 -29.66 -4.44 16.59
CA ASP A 314 -30.63 -4.09 15.55
C ASP A 314 -31.01 -5.28 14.68
N LEU A 315 -30.05 -6.11 14.27
CA LEU A 315 -30.28 -7.34 13.50
C LEU A 315 -31.07 -8.40 14.28
N LEU A 316 -30.88 -8.45 15.59
CA LEU A 316 -31.62 -9.36 16.47
C LEU A 316 -33.00 -8.80 16.87
N SER A 317 -33.23 -7.50 16.69
CA SER A 317 -34.49 -6.86 17.00
C SER A 317 -35.54 -7.07 15.90
N SER A 318 -36.83 -7.01 16.25
CA SER A 318 -37.94 -7.10 15.31
C SER A 318 -38.09 -5.88 14.37
N LYS A 319 -37.27 -4.83 14.55
CA LYS A 319 -37.35 -3.60 13.76
C LYS A 319 -36.75 -3.75 12.36
N GLY A 320 -35.92 -4.78 12.15
CA GLY A 320 -35.18 -4.98 10.90
C GLY A 320 -34.09 -3.93 10.75
N GLY A 321 -32.84 -4.37 10.55
CA GLY A 321 -31.70 -3.47 10.37
C GLY A 321 -31.83 -2.51 9.17
N PRO A 322 -30.89 -1.58 8.99
CA PRO A 322 -30.93 -0.56 7.95
C PRO A 322 -31.03 -1.20 6.55
N ARG A 323 -32.19 -1.06 5.89
CA ARG A 323 -32.44 -1.67 4.57
C ARG A 323 -32.00 -0.76 3.44
N GLY A 324 -31.63 -1.36 2.30
CA GLY A 324 -31.40 -0.64 1.04
C GLY A 324 -29.98 -0.12 0.83
N LYS A 325 -29.05 -0.38 1.76
CA LYS A 325 -27.63 -0.03 1.62
C LYS A 325 -26.85 -1.24 1.08
N LEU A 326 -25.76 -0.99 0.34
CA LEU A 326 -24.83 -1.99 -0.20
C LEU A 326 -25.53 -3.22 -0.82
N GLN A 327 -26.53 -2.98 -1.67
CA GLN A 327 -27.39 -4.05 -2.22
C GLN A 327 -26.66 -5.07 -3.09
N LYS A 328 -25.45 -4.74 -3.54
CA LYS A 328 -24.58 -5.60 -4.35
C LYS A 328 -23.54 -6.36 -3.54
N LEU A 329 -23.49 -6.17 -2.22
CA LEU A 329 -22.52 -6.83 -1.36
C LEU A 329 -22.73 -8.33 -1.40
N LYS A 330 -21.70 -9.07 -1.83
CA LYS A 330 -21.64 -10.53 -1.93
C LYS A 330 -20.80 -11.13 -0.82
N GLU A 331 -19.77 -10.42 -0.38
CA GLU A 331 -18.78 -10.93 0.57
C GLU A 331 -18.53 -9.93 1.70
N LEU A 332 -18.66 -10.41 2.93
CA LEU A 332 -18.27 -9.68 4.15
C LEU A 332 -17.19 -10.49 4.88
N LEU A 333 -15.99 -9.95 4.97
CA LEU A 333 -14.82 -10.64 5.48
C LEU A 333 -14.23 -9.85 6.65
N TYR A 334 -13.94 -10.54 7.75
CA TYR A 334 -13.23 -9.95 8.89
C TYR A 334 -12.16 -10.91 9.37
N GLU A 335 -10.94 -10.42 9.46
CA GLU A 335 -9.80 -11.11 10.06
C GLU A 335 -9.10 -10.12 10.99
N ALA A 336 -8.94 -10.49 12.26
CA ALA A 336 -8.35 -9.61 13.26
C ALA A 336 -7.50 -10.36 14.28
N MET A 337 -6.54 -9.65 14.85
CA MET A 337 -5.72 -10.07 15.97
C MET A 337 -6.22 -9.32 17.21
N VAL A 338 -6.98 -9.99 18.07
CA VAL A 338 -7.77 -9.29 19.09
C VAL A 338 -7.18 -9.52 20.49
N HIS A 339 -6.96 -8.42 21.22
CA HIS A 339 -6.50 -8.41 22.61
C HIS A 339 -7.61 -8.76 23.63
N MET A 340 -8.90 -8.73 23.25
CA MET A 340 -10.05 -9.01 24.11
C MET A 340 -11.24 -9.62 23.35
N ASP A 341 -12.13 -10.36 24.02
CA ASP A 341 -13.41 -10.80 23.43
C ASP A 341 -14.32 -9.58 23.19
N VAL A 342 -14.39 -9.09 21.94
CA VAL A 342 -15.17 -7.89 21.59
C VAL A 342 -16.68 -8.18 21.62
N HIS A 343 -17.12 -9.42 21.34
CA HIS A 343 -18.54 -9.79 21.33
C HIS A 343 -18.79 -11.20 21.88
N ASP A 344 -19.98 -11.41 22.46
CA ASP A 344 -20.51 -12.75 22.69
C ASP A 344 -20.72 -13.44 21.33
N ASN A 345 -19.80 -14.35 21.00
CA ASN A 345 -19.80 -15.13 19.76
C ASN A 345 -21.15 -15.78 19.46
N SER A 346 -21.97 -16.12 20.47
CA SER A 346 -23.28 -16.71 20.27
C SER A 346 -24.33 -15.71 19.77
N ARG A 347 -24.24 -14.45 20.19
CA ARG A 347 -25.12 -13.36 19.73
C ARG A 347 -24.74 -12.92 18.33
N LEU A 348 -23.45 -12.75 18.08
CA LEU A 348 -22.92 -12.38 16.76
C LEU A 348 -23.28 -13.44 15.72
N GLU A 349 -23.12 -14.72 16.06
CA GLU A 349 -23.52 -15.83 15.21
C GLU A 349 -25.01 -15.78 14.83
N LYS A 350 -25.89 -15.45 15.77
CA LYS A 350 -27.33 -15.26 15.48
C LYS A 350 -27.56 -14.04 14.59
N ALA A 351 -26.85 -12.94 14.81
CA ALA A 351 -26.97 -11.74 13.99
C ALA A 351 -26.52 -11.97 12.53
N ILE A 352 -25.46 -12.75 12.31
CA ILE A 352 -24.97 -13.10 10.96
C ILE A 352 -26.05 -13.80 10.12
N ILE A 353 -26.89 -14.64 10.75
CA ILE A 353 -28.01 -15.30 10.07
C ILE A 353 -29.01 -14.30 9.48
N HIS A 354 -29.13 -13.11 10.08
CA HIS A 354 -30.04 -12.07 9.64
C HIS A 354 -29.43 -11.10 8.62
N LEU A 355 -28.12 -11.13 8.38
CA LEU A 355 -27.45 -10.23 7.42
C LEU A 355 -28.04 -10.23 6.00
N PRO A 356 -28.50 -11.36 5.42
CA PRO A 356 -29.12 -11.34 4.09
C PRO A 356 -30.36 -10.44 3.99
N HIS A 357 -31.04 -10.15 5.11
CA HIS A 357 -32.16 -9.19 5.12
C HIS A 357 -31.70 -7.74 4.91
N MET A 358 -30.46 -7.43 5.32
CA MET A 358 -29.81 -6.14 5.15
C MET A 358 -29.09 -6.06 3.79
N PHE A 359 -28.44 -7.16 3.41
CA PHE A 359 -27.64 -7.32 2.19
C PHE A 359 -28.20 -8.47 1.33
N PRO A 360 -29.18 -8.21 0.45
CA PRO A 360 -29.87 -9.29 -0.28
C PRO A 360 -28.97 -10.11 -1.21
N SER A 361 -27.85 -9.56 -1.66
CA SER A 361 -26.91 -10.25 -2.55
C SER A 361 -25.81 -11.03 -1.81
N LEU A 362 -25.84 -11.03 -0.47
CA LEU A 362 -24.77 -11.61 0.36
C LEU A 362 -24.70 -13.12 0.16
N ARG A 363 -23.51 -13.61 -0.16
CA ARG A 363 -23.23 -15.03 -0.41
C ARG A 363 -22.29 -15.62 0.62
N TYR A 364 -21.34 -14.83 1.11
CA TYR A 364 -20.31 -15.32 2.02
C TYR A 364 -20.08 -14.33 3.16
N VAL A 365 -20.00 -14.88 4.37
CA VAL A 365 -19.51 -14.17 5.56
C VAL A 365 -18.43 -14.99 6.20
N THR A 366 -17.24 -14.41 6.35
CA THR A 366 -16.13 -15.03 7.07
C THR A 366 -15.70 -14.12 8.20
N ARG A 367 -15.58 -14.68 9.40
CA ARG A 367 -15.05 -13.99 10.57
C ARG A 367 -14.00 -14.85 11.25
N CYS A 368 -12.77 -14.36 11.26
CA CYS A 368 -11.59 -14.99 11.85
C CYS A 368 -11.04 -14.08 12.95
N VAL A 369 -10.99 -14.57 14.18
CA VAL A 369 -10.37 -13.85 15.30
C VAL A 369 -9.26 -14.69 15.88
N HIS A 370 -8.06 -14.12 15.86
CA HIS A 370 -6.85 -14.69 16.43
C HIS A 370 -6.56 -14.00 17.77
N PRO A 371 -6.51 -14.74 18.88
CA PRO A 371 -6.13 -14.15 20.16
C PRO A 371 -4.64 -13.79 20.20
N VAL A 372 -4.31 -12.59 20.69
CA VAL A 372 -2.92 -12.15 20.87
C VAL A 372 -2.49 -12.40 22.31
N GLY A 373 -1.62 -13.39 22.55
CA GLY A 373 -1.02 -13.60 23.87
C GLY A 373 -0.12 -14.84 24.00
N HIS A 374 1.14 -14.62 24.37
CA HIS A 374 2.00 -15.64 24.96
C HIS A 374 1.67 -15.76 26.47
N GLY A 375 0.72 -16.61 26.85
CA GLY A 375 0.54 -16.92 28.29
C GLY A 375 -0.83 -17.38 28.76
N HIS A 376 -1.89 -17.25 27.95
CA HIS A 376 -3.19 -17.84 28.27
C HIS A 376 -3.41 -19.08 27.41
N ALA A 377 -3.24 -20.26 28.02
CA ALA A 377 -3.43 -21.56 27.38
C ALA A 377 -4.88 -21.84 26.91
N ASP A 378 -5.80 -20.90 27.14
CA ASP A 378 -7.25 -21.05 26.88
C ASP A 378 -7.80 -20.05 25.85
N ALA A 379 -6.95 -19.28 25.15
CA ALA A 379 -7.45 -18.33 24.16
C ALA A 379 -7.86 -19.06 22.87
N GLU A 380 -9.17 -19.20 22.63
CA GLU A 380 -9.72 -19.92 21.48
C GLU A 380 -9.75 -19.05 20.22
N CYS A 381 -9.07 -19.51 19.16
CA CYS A 381 -9.27 -18.96 17.82
C CYS A 381 -10.72 -19.23 17.39
N THR A 382 -11.46 -18.17 17.06
CA THR A 382 -12.85 -18.28 16.62
C THR A 382 -12.93 -18.06 15.12
N HIS A 383 -13.38 -19.08 14.41
CA HIS A 383 -13.66 -19.03 12.98
C HIS A 383 -15.13 -19.30 12.71
N LEU A 384 -15.81 -18.33 12.14
CA LEU A 384 -17.19 -18.43 11.66
C LEU A 384 -17.20 -18.27 10.14
N TYR A 385 -17.76 -19.24 9.45
CA TYR A 385 -17.98 -19.18 8.01
C TYR A 385 -19.44 -19.52 7.71
N PHE A 386 -20.09 -18.65 6.94
CA PHE A 386 -21.45 -18.80 6.48
C PHE A 386 -21.50 -18.62 4.97
N GLN A 387 -22.20 -19.54 4.31
CA GLN A 387 -22.57 -19.44 2.91
C GLN A 387 -24.09 -19.36 2.80
N PHE A 388 -24.57 -18.45 1.95
CA PHE A 388 -25.99 -18.21 1.71
C PHE A 388 -26.37 -18.52 0.26
N ASP A 389 -27.59 -19.04 0.08
CA ASP A 389 -28.22 -19.22 -1.23
C ASP A 389 -28.87 -17.91 -1.73
N GLU A 390 -29.41 -17.92 -2.95
CA GLU A 390 -30.00 -16.73 -3.58
C GLU A 390 -31.23 -16.17 -2.83
N ASP A 391 -31.87 -16.97 -1.98
CA ASP A 391 -32.99 -16.57 -1.12
C ASP A 391 -32.56 -16.07 0.27
N GLY A 392 -31.25 -16.00 0.53
CA GLY A 392 -30.68 -15.61 1.82
C GLY A 392 -30.74 -16.70 2.89
N THR A 393 -31.10 -17.94 2.54
CA THR A 393 -31.02 -19.08 3.47
C THR A 393 -29.60 -19.63 3.55
N ILE A 394 -29.25 -20.26 4.68
CA ILE A 394 -27.90 -20.77 4.92
C ILE A 394 -27.73 -22.10 4.18
N SER A 395 -26.80 -22.17 3.25
CA SER A 395 -26.44 -23.39 2.53
C SER A 395 -25.27 -24.14 3.14
N SER A 396 -24.34 -23.42 3.78
CA SER A 396 -23.24 -24.02 4.54
C SER A 396 -22.89 -23.16 5.76
N ARG A 397 -22.50 -23.85 6.83
CA ARG A 397 -22.03 -23.22 8.07
C ARG A 397 -20.87 -24.02 8.63
N GLU A 398 -19.75 -23.37 8.83
CA GLU A 398 -18.58 -23.94 9.49
C GLU A 398 -18.20 -23.09 10.71
N LYS A 399 -18.05 -23.77 11.85
CA LYS A 399 -17.58 -23.19 13.10
C LYS A 399 -16.39 -23.99 13.58
N ARG A 400 -15.21 -23.36 13.61
CA ARG A 400 -14.03 -23.96 14.22
C ARG A 400 -13.66 -23.16 15.47
N ARG A 401 -13.51 -23.88 16.57
CA ARG A 401 -12.81 -23.44 17.77
C ARG A 401 -11.54 -24.27 17.84
N LYS A 402 -10.39 -23.61 17.71
CA LYS A 402 -9.10 -24.26 17.93
C LYS A 402 -8.52 -23.70 19.21
N SER A 403 -8.33 -24.58 20.19
CA SER A 403 -7.38 -24.36 21.28
C SER A 403 -5.99 -24.32 20.66
N VAL A 404 -5.27 -23.22 20.88
CA VAL A 404 -3.90 -23.02 20.37
C VAL A 404 -2.90 -23.83 21.19
#